data_AF-X0XQL8-F1
#
_entry.id   AF-X0XQL8-F1
#
_cell.length_a   1.000
_cell.length_b   1.000
_cell.length_c   1.000
_cell.angle_alpha   90.00
_cell.angle_beta   90.00
_cell.angle_gamma   90.00
#
_symmetry.space_group_name_H-M   'P 1'
#
loop_
_entity.id
_entity.type
_entity.pdbx_description
1 polymer ?
#
loop_
_entity_poly.entity_id
_entity_poly.type
_entity_poly.pdbx_seq_one_letter_code
_entity_poly.pdbx_strand_id
1 'polypeptide(L)' 'TPLSPALFDYGVDVISGTRVVDPGLALRCLSEGATFRQIRGVRLLTMERKGFWGD' A
#
# COMPACT_ATOMS: atom_id res chain seq x y z
N THR A 1 -2.56 5.31 1.33
CA THR A 1 -3.51 5.19 0.19
C THR A 1 -4.35 3.95 0.37
N PRO A 2 -5.69 4.01 0.24
CA PRO A 2 -6.52 2.81 0.20
C PRO A 2 -6.12 1.96 -1.01
N LEU A 3 -5.78 0.68 -0.80
CA LEU A 3 -5.58 -0.30 -1.87
C LEU A 3 -6.94 -0.86 -2.30
N SER A 4 -7.79 0.03 -2.84
CA SER A 4 -9.16 -0.30 -3.25
C SER A 4 -9.28 -0.32 -4.77
N PRO A 5 -9.69 -1.45 -5.38
CA PRO A 5 -9.97 -1.51 -6.82
C PRO A 5 -11.03 -0.52 -7.28
N ALA A 6 -11.95 -0.10 -6.40
CA ALA A 6 -12.99 0.88 -6.74
C ALA A 6 -12.42 2.20 -7.23
N LEU A 7 -11.18 2.56 -6.86
CA LEU A 7 -10.53 3.78 -7.35
C LEU A 7 -10.30 3.74 -8.88
N PHE A 8 -10.20 2.56 -9.49
CA PHE A 8 -10.10 2.42 -10.94
C PHE A 8 -11.40 2.84 -11.65
N ASP A 9 -12.56 2.66 -11.01
CA ASP A 9 -13.85 3.12 -11.57
C ASP A 9 -13.94 4.65 -11.61
N TYR A 10 -13.10 5.35 -10.84
CA TYR A 10 -13.03 6.82 -10.78
C TYR A 10 -11.87 7.43 -11.58
N GLY A 11 -11.27 6.69 -12.51
CA GLY A 11 -10.24 7.22 -13.42
C GLY A 11 -8.81 7.20 -12.88
N VAL A 12 -8.55 6.53 -11.75
CA VAL A 12 -7.18 6.22 -11.33
C VAL A 12 -6.64 5.09 -12.21
N ASP A 13 -5.37 5.13 -12.59
CA ASP A 13 -4.74 4.05 -13.37
C ASP A 13 -3.80 3.17 -12.53
N VAL A 14 -3.11 3.78 -11.57
CA VAL A 14 -2.13 3.12 -10.71
C VAL A 14 -2.30 3.59 -9.26
N ILE A 15 -2.25 2.64 -8.32
CA ILE A 15 -2.38 2.88 -6.88
C ILE A 15 -1.15 2.33 -6.18
N SER A 16 -0.33 3.23 -5.64
CA SER A 16 0.81 2.86 -4.79
C SER A 16 0.43 2.98 -3.32
N GLY A 17 0.58 1.88 -2.59
CA GLY A 17 0.21 1.78 -1.20
C GLY A 17 1.08 0.79 -0.44
N THR A 18 0.59 0.40 0.73
CA THR A 18 1.34 -0.42 1.68
C THR A 18 0.42 -1.45 2.28
N ARG A 19 0.84 -2.71 2.28
CA ARG A 19 0.16 -3.80 2.98
C ARG A 19 0.90 -4.14 4.26
N VAL A 20 0.19 -4.13 5.37
CA VAL A 20 0.71 -4.65 6.64
C VAL A 20 0.78 -6.17 6.51
N VAL A 21 2.00 -6.71 6.63
CA VAL A 21 2.27 -8.17 6.55
C VAL A 21 2.60 -8.76 7.92
N ASP A 22 3.02 -7.92 8.87
CA ASP A 22 3.17 -8.25 10.29
C ASP A 22 2.57 -7.11 11.12
N PRO A 23 1.32 -7.25 11.59
CA PRO A 23 0.65 -6.22 12.38
C PRO A 23 1.33 -5.92 13.72
N GLY A 24 1.93 -6.92 14.37
CA GLY A 24 2.56 -6.75 15.69
C GLY A 24 3.80 -5.87 15.59
N LEU A 25 4.67 -6.18 14.62
CA LEU A 25 5.86 -5.37 14.35
C LEU A 25 5.50 -3.96 13.85
N ALA A 26 4.51 -3.85 12.98
CA ALA A 26 4.07 -2.55 12.45
C ALA A 26 3.50 -1.65 13.57
N LEU A 27 2.64 -2.20 14.43
CA LEU A 27 2.09 -1.47 15.58
C LEU A 27 3.19 -1.03 16.54
N ARG A 28 4.15 -1.90 16.86
CA ARG A 28 5.28 -1.55 17.73
C ARG A 28 6.09 -0.39 17.15
N CYS A 29 6.48 -0.46 15.87
CA CYS A 29 7.21 0.64 15.23
C CYS A 29 6.41 1.95 15.24
N LEU A 30 5.11 1.89 14.97
CA LEU A 30 4.21 3.05 15.02
C LEU A 30 4.15 3.66 16.43
N SER A 31 4.00 2.83 17.46
CA SER A 31 3.98 3.28 18.86
C SER A 31 5.30 3.90 19.31
N GLU A 32 6.42 3.49 18.72
CA GLU A 32 7.76 4.05 18.97
C GLU A 32 8.02 5.35 18.17
N GLY A 33 7.04 5.84 17.39
CA GLY A 33 7.18 7.06 16.59
C GLY A 33 8.01 6.89 15.31
N ALA A 34 8.15 5.65 14.80
CA ALA A 34 8.88 5.39 13.57
C ALA A 34 8.26 6.13 12.38
N THR A 35 9.10 6.80 11.58
CA THR A 35 8.67 7.39 10.30
C THR A 35 8.34 6.29 9.29
N PHE A 36 7.62 6.63 8.22
CA PHE A 36 7.24 5.66 7.18
C PHE A 36 8.41 4.83 6.64
N ARG A 37 9.60 5.42 6.51
CA ARG A 37 10.82 4.75 6.03
C ARG A 37 11.43 3.78 7.06
N GLN A 38 11.11 3.96 8.33
CA GLN A 38 11.58 3.15 9.45
C GLN A 38 10.57 2.06 9.84
N ILE A 39 9.30 2.17 9.42
CA ILE A 39 8.28 1.16 9.68
C ILE A 39 8.71 -0.17 9.05
N ARG A 40 8.63 -1.23 9.86
CA ARG A 40 8.82 -2.62 9.45
C ARG A 40 7.50 -3.37 9.54
N GLY A 41 7.47 -4.61 9.06
CA GLY A 41 6.23 -5.41 9.02
C GLY A 41 5.26 -4.97 7.93
N VAL A 42 5.75 -4.23 6.94
CA VAL A 42 4.97 -3.76 5.80
C VAL A 42 5.62 -4.13 4.47
N ARG A 43 4.82 -4.21 3.41
CA ARG A 43 5.27 -4.37 2.03
C ARG A 43 4.68 -3.26 1.17
N LEU A 44 5.52 -2.61 0.37
CA LEU A 44 5.06 -1.67 -0.66
C LEU A 44 4.38 -2.46 -1.78
N LEU A 45 3.21 -2.00 -2.19
CA LEU A 45 2.43 -2.60 -3.27
C LEU A 45 2.01 -1.52 -4.26
N THR A 46 2.04 -1.90 -5.53
CA THR A 46 1.46 -1.14 -6.63
C THR A 46 0.37 -2.00 -7.25
N MET A 47 -0.84 -1.44 -7.34
CA MET A 47 -1.94 -2.02 -8.13
C MET A 47 -2.11 -1.19 -9.38
N GLU A 48 -2.42 -1.83 -10.49
CA GLU A 48 -2.70 -1.16 -11.75
C GLU A 48 -4.05 -1.62 -12.30
N ARG A 49 -4.70 -0.75 -13.05
CA ARG A 49 -5.89 -1.08 -13.82
C ARG A 49 -5.54 -2.22 -14.78
N LYS A 50 -6.39 -3.24 -14.88
CA LYS A 50 -6.19 -4.32 -15.87
C LYS A 50 -6.12 -3.74 -17.28
N GLY A 51 -5.16 -4.22 -18.08
CA GLY A 51 -4.92 -3.74 -19.45
C GLY A 51 -4.22 -2.38 -19.54
N PHE A 52 -3.75 -1.81 -18.42
CA PHE A 52 -3.01 -0.54 -18.43
C PHE A 52 -1.69 -0.64 -19.21
N TRP A 53 -0.99 -1.78 -19.10
CA TRP A 53 0.22 -2.09 -19.88
C TRP A 53 -0.06 -3.08 -21.01
N GLY A 54 -1.15 -2.92 -21.77
CA GLY A 54 -1.31 -3.60 -23.06
C GLY A 54 -1.17 -5.14 -23.09
N ASP A 55 -1.43 -5.83 -21.97
CA ASP A 55 -1.63 -7.28 -21.93
C ASP A 55 -3.08 -7.67 -22.23
#